data_AF-A0A3S3UM13-F1
#
_entry.id   AF-A0A3S3UM13-F1
#
_cell.length_a   1.000
_cell.length_b   1.000
_cell.length_c   1.000
_cell.angle_alpha   90.00
_cell.angle_beta   90.00
_cell.angle_gamma   90.00
#
_symmetry.space_group_name_H-M   'P 1'
#
loop_
_entity.id
_entity.type
_entity.pdbx_description
1 polymer ?
#
loop_
_entity_poly.entity_id
_entity_poly.type
_entity_poly.pdbx_seq_one_letter_code
_entity_poly.pdbx_strand_id
1 'polypeptide(L)' 'MARKKKLQLVDNVQLAEQSELQTELGRGTIQDNALKAAVTSKLFRTRVAKAKKGKGSFQRKGKHGGRESYSIAA' A
#
# COMPACT_ATOMS: atom_id res chain seq x y z
N MET A 1 -27.91 -42.46 37.70
CA MET A 1 -26.63 -41.74 37.68
C MET A 1 -25.86 -42.12 36.42
N ALA A 2 -25.89 -41.29 35.36
CA ALA A 2 -24.90 -41.31 34.27
C ALA A 2 -25.12 -40.09 33.37
N ARG A 3 -24.36 -39.01 33.60
CA ARG A 3 -24.33 -37.85 32.69
C ARG A 3 -23.41 -38.19 31.53
N LYS A 4 -23.95 -38.40 30.32
CA LYS A 4 -23.14 -38.51 29.10
C LYS A 4 -22.44 -37.16 28.86
N LYS A 5 -21.11 -37.16 28.94
CA LYS A 5 -20.26 -36.00 28.64
C LYS A 5 -20.31 -35.77 27.13
N LYS A 6 -20.92 -34.66 26.69
CA LYS A 6 -20.88 -34.25 25.28
C LYS A 6 -19.44 -33.83 24.98
N LEU A 7 -18.78 -34.54 24.07
CA LEU A 7 -17.49 -34.12 23.51
C LEU A 7 -17.70 -32.80 22.78
N GLN A 8 -17.01 -31.75 23.22
CA GLN A 8 -16.96 -30.50 22.48
C GLN A 8 -15.88 -30.65 21.41
N LEU A 9 -16.28 -30.61 20.14
CA LEU A 9 -15.37 -30.39 19.03
C LEU A 9 -14.90 -28.94 19.12
N VAL A 10 -13.62 -28.79 19.47
CA VAL A 10 -12.90 -27.52 19.43
C VAL A 10 -12.40 -27.32 18.01
N ASP A 11 -13.26 -26.76 17.16
CA ASP A 11 -12.80 -26.21 15.89
C ASP A 11 -12.21 -24.82 16.19
N ASN A 12 -10.98 -24.83 16.72
CA ASN A 12 -10.11 -23.66 16.72
C ASN A 12 -9.70 -23.40 15.26
N VAL A 13 -10.60 -22.78 14.50
CA VAL A 13 -10.25 -22.11 13.26
C VAL A 13 -9.46 -20.88 13.67
N GLN A 14 -8.13 -21.02 13.64
CA GLN A 14 -7.19 -19.91 13.79
C GLN A 14 -7.55 -18.85 12.75
N LEU A 15 -8.38 -17.88 13.13
CA LEU A 15 -8.62 -16.69 12.33
C LEU A 15 -7.28 -15.97 12.27
N ALA A 16 -6.67 -16.00 11.08
CA ALA A 16 -5.45 -15.29 10.81
C ALA A 16 -5.61 -13.84 11.25
N GLU A 17 -4.79 -13.42 12.20
CA GLU A 17 -4.62 -12.03 12.61
C GLU A 17 -4.35 -11.19 11.36
N GLN A 18 -5.42 -10.60 10.82
CA GLN A 18 -5.28 -9.57 9.79
C GLN A 18 -4.80 -8.34 10.53
N SER A 19 -3.51 -8.03 10.42
CA SER A 19 -2.97 -6.78 10.92
C SER A 19 -3.74 -5.64 10.24
N GLU A 20 -4.57 -4.95 11.01
CA GLU A 20 -5.28 -3.76 10.55
C GLU A 20 -4.26 -2.66 10.27
N LEU A 21 -3.71 -2.66 9.05
CA LEU A 21 -2.98 -1.53 8.53
C LEU A 21 -3.98 -0.40 8.28
N GLN A 22 -4.25 0.37 9.34
CA GLN A 22 -5.07 1.57 9.26
C GLN A 22 -4.42 2.53 8.27
N THR A 23 -5.04 2.66 7.11
CA THR A 23 -4.59 3.58 6.07
C THR A 23 -5.36 4.88 6.21
N GLU A 24 -4.67 5.97 6.52
CA GLU A 24 -5.30 7.27 6.66
C GLU A 24 -5.83 7.78 5.30
N LEU A 25 -7.13 7.60 5.07
CA LEU A 25 -7.79 8.04 3.83
C LEU A 25 -8.07 9.56 3.80
N GLY A 26 -7.95 10.25 4.94
CA GLY A 26 -8.22 11.69 5.08
C GLY A 26 -9.68 12.08 4.86
N ARG A 27 -10.62 11.13 5.03
CA ARG A 27 -12.07 11.30 4.78
C ARG A 27 -12.92 11.36 6.04
N GLY A 28 -12.32 11.30 7.23
CA GLY A 28 -13.05 11.22 8.50
C GLY A 28 -13.79 9.88 8.64
N THR A 29 -14.90 9.89 9.38
CA THR A 29 -15.76 8.71 9.54
C THR A 29 -16.62 8.49 8.30
N ILE A 30 -16.50 7.30 7.69
CA ILE A 30 -17.28 6.94 6.50
C ILE A 30 -18.60 6.33 6.95
N GLN A 31 -19.73 6.93 6.56
CA GLN A 31 -21.07 6.48 6.96
C GLN A 31 -21.74 5.59 5.91
N ASP A 32 -21.58 5.91 4.62
CA ASP A 32 -22.32 5.22 3.55
C ASP A 32 -21.55 4.04 2.94
N ASN A 33 -20.49 4.33 2.15
CA ASN A 33 -19.78 3.32 1.37
C ASN A 33 -18.26 3.47 1.49
N ALA A 34 -17.62 2.44 2.04
CA ALA A 34 -16.18 2.37 2.24
C ALA A 34 -15.38 2.37 0.93
N LEU A 35 -15.79 1.61 -0.08
CA LEU A 35 -15.07 1.50 -1.35
C LEU A 35 -15.10 2.83 -2.13
N LYS A 36 -16.24 3.50 -2.14
CA LYS A 36 -16.38 4.83 -2.80
C LYS A 36 -15.47 5.87 -2.13
N ALA A 37 -15.44 5.86 -0.80
CA ALA A 37 -14.56 6.74 -0.03
C ALA A 37 -13.08 6.40 -0.28
N ALA A 38 -12.74 5.12 -0.35
CA ALA A 38 -11.40 4.65 -0.65
C ALA A 38 -10.96 5.13 -2.05
N VAL A 39 -11.70 4.80 -3.11
CA VAL A 39 -11.37 5.16 -4.51
C VAL A 39 -11.17 6.68 -4.70
N THR A 40 -11.93 7.50 -3.98
CA THR A 40 -11.81 8.96 -4.08
C THR A 40 -10.76 9.56 -3.12
N SER A 41 -10.10 8.75 -2.29
CA SER A 41 -9.06 9.20 -1.36
C SER A 41 -7.72 9.49 -2.06
N LYS A 42 -6.75 10.03 -1.31
CA LYS A 42 -5.39 10.28 -1.79
C LYS A 42 -4.65 9.01 -2.23
N LEU A 43 -5.08 7.84 -1.75
CA LEU A 43 -4.45 6.57 -2.05
C LEU A 43 -4.56 6.22 -3.54
N PHE A 44 -5.77 6.36 -4.09
CA PHE A 44 -6.09 6.02 -5.48
C PHE A 44 -6.12 7.24 -6.38
N ARG A 45 -5.00 7.98 -6.44
CA ARG A 45 -4.83 9.08 -7.40
C ARG A 45 -4.12 8.61 -8.67
N THR A 46 -4.45 9.24 -9.79
CA THR A 46 -3.74 9.07 -11.05
C THR A 46 -2.27 9.47 -10.89
N ARG A 47 -1.34 8.52 -11.11
CA ARG A 47 0.10 8.79 -11.08
C ARG A 47 0.58 9.09 -12.49
N VAL A 48 1.25 10.23 -12.68
CA VAL A 48 1.85 10.61 -13.96
C VAL A 48 3.35 10.43 -13.86
N ALA A 49 3.91 9.59 -14.74
CA ALA A 49 5.36 9.42 -14.86
C ALA A 49 5.97 10.60 -15.61
N LYS A 50 7.15 11.06 -15.18
CA LYS A 50 7.90 12.07 -15.91
C LYS A 50 8.48 11.45 -17.20
N ALA A 51 8.13 12.04 -18.34
CA ALA A 51 8.66 11.60 -19.63
C ALA A 51 10.19 11.77 -19.71
N LYS A 52 10.87 10.87 -20.43
CA LYS A 52 12.33 10.94 -20.64
C LYS A 52 12.73 11.93 -21.74
N LYS A 53 11.84 12.20 -22.71
CA LYS A 53 12.06 13.12 -23.83
C LYS A 53 10.77 13.89 -24.13
N GLY A 54 10.89 15.09 -24.71
CA GLY A 54 9.76 15.92 -25.14
C GLY A 54 9.30 16.95 -24.10
N LYS A 55 7.99 17.24 -24.05
CA LYS A 55 7.43 18.23 -23.14
C LYS A 55 7.54 17.76 -21.69
N GLY A 56 8.00 18.63 -20.80
CA GLY A 56 8.13 18.32 -19.37
C GLY A 56 9.26 17.33 -19.03
N SER A 57 10.11 16.93 -19.97
CA SER A 57 11.21 15.98 -19.71
C SER A 57 12.49 16.64 -19.20
N PHE A 58 12.63 17.96 -19.34
CA PHE A 58 13.84 18.67 -18.92
C PHE A 58 14.12 18.50 -17.41
N GLN A 59 15.37 18.21 -17.06
CA GLN A 59 15.87 18.09 -15.70
C GLN A 59 17.15 18.94 -15.59
N ARG A 60 17.19 19.88 -14.64
CA ARG A 60 18.36 20.77 -14.45
C ARG A 60 19.63 20.00 -14.06
N LYS A 61 19.48 18.91 -13.29
CA LYS A 61 20.55 18.00 -12.90
C LYS A 61 20.16 16.59 -13.33
N GLY A 62 21.04 15.93 -14.08
CA GLY A 62 20.88 14.52 -14.42
C GLY A 62 21.18 13.62 -13.22
N LYS A 63 20.80 12.33 -13.31
CA LYS A 63 21.01 11.33 -12.25
C LYS A 63 22.48 11.23 -11.78
N HIS A 64 23.43 11.47 -12.69
CA HIS A 64 24.88 11.36 -12.45
C HIS A 64 25.63 12.66 -12.73
N GLY A 65 24.99 13.82 -12.53
CA GLY A 65 25.67 15.12 -12.72
C GLY A 65 26.88 15.26 -11.79
N GLY A 66 28.05 15.56 -12.35
CA GLY A 66 29.30 15.74 -11.60
C GLY A 66 30.08 14.46 -11.29
N ARG A 67 29.64 13.29 -11.78
CA ARG A 67 30.41 12.04 -11.68
C ARG A 67 31.16 11.82 -12.98
N GLU A 68 32.48 11.72 -12.92
CA GLU A 68 33.31 11.37 -14.07
C GLU A 68 33.04 9.91 -14.46
N SER A 69 32.94 9.63 -15.76
CA SER A 69 32.65 8.30 -16.29
C SER A 69 33.76 7.28 -16.07
N TYR A 70 34.95 7.71 -15.62
CA TYR A 70 36.16 6.90 -15.64
C TYR A 70 36.70 6.48 -14.26
N SER A 71 36.05 6.81 -13.15
CA SER A 71 36.55 6.50 -11.80
C SER A 71 36.38 5.02 -11.36
N ILE A 72 36.10 4.10 -12.28
CA ILE A 72 35.87 2.67 -12.01
C ILE A 72 36.98 1.77 -12.55
N ALA A 73 38.00 2.34 -13.19
CA ALA A 73 39.09 1.61 -13.84
C ALA A 73 40.48 1.85 -13.20
N ALA A 74 40.56 1.93 -11.86
CA ALA A 74 41.82 1.95 -11.12
C ALA A 74 41.81 0.90 -10.00
#